data_AF-A0A9D4YQB5-F1
#
_entry.id   AF-A0A9D4YQB5-F1
#
_cell.length_a   1.000
_cell.length_b   1.000
_cell.length_c   1.000
_cell.angle_alpha   90.00
_cell.angle_beta   90.00
_cell.angle_gamma   90.00
#
_symmetry.space_group_name_H-M   'P 1'
#
loop_
_entity.id
_entity.type
_entity.pdbx_description
1 polymer ?
#
loop_
_entity_poly.entity_id
_entity_poly.type
_entity_poly.pdbx_seq_one_letter_code
_entity_poly.pdbx_strand_id
1 'polypeptide(L)'
;MMGLGRSFVQEVDSTTAQAKLRNVVFGQSDTNHERMVAFPVVRDKLEHLRTATMSIQMEKAKAAEELRRHISLAAYALLQATLFVETDGLV
;
A
#
# COMPACT_ATOMS: atom_id res chain seq x y z
N MET A 1 -15.58 -8.26 -15.56
CA MET A 1 -14.40 -9.00 -15.02
C MET A 1 -13.04 -8.28 -15.14
N MET A 2 -12.78 -7.38 -16.12
CA MET A 2 -11.48 -6.69 -16.25
C MET A 2 -11.23 -5.52 -15.25
N GLY A 3 -12.24 -5.08 -14.48
CA GLY A 3 -12.12 -3.91 -13.60
C GLY A 3 -11.57 -4.21 -12.19
N LEU A 4 -11.90 -5.35 -11.58
CA LEU A 4 -11.50 -5.68 -10.20
C LEU A 4 -9.98 -5.66 -9.98
N GLY A 5 -9.22 -6.23 -10.91
CA GLY A 5 -7.76 -6.22 -10.83
C GLY A 5 -7.16 -4.81 -10.91
N ARG A 6 -7.86 -3.84 -11.54
CA ARG A 6 -7.44 -2.44 -11.63
C ARG A 6 -7.77 -1.63 -10.38
N SER A 7 -8.83 -1.98 -9.64
CA SER A 7 -9.21 -1.32 -8.38
C SER A 7 -8.11 -1.44 -7.30
N PHE A 8 -7.24 -2.45 -7.43
CA PHE A 8 -6.11 -2.66 -6.54
C PHE A 8 -4.81 -1.99 -6.99
N VAL A 9 -4.76 -1.38 -8.18
CA VAL A 9 -3.55 -0.76 -8.71
C VAL A 9 -3.60 0.73 -8.43
N GLN A 10 -2.64 1.24 -7.66
CA GLN A 10 -2.49 2.67 -7.39
C GLN A 10 -1.06 3.13 -7.67
N GLU A 11 -0.90 4.42 -7.98
CA GLU A 11 0.40 5.08 -7.97
C GLU A 11 0.86 5.27 -6.53
N VAL A 12 1.95 4.60 -6.16
CA VAL A 12 2.52 4.69 -4.81
C VAL A 12 3.83 5.47 -4.90
N ASP A 13 3.75 6.76 -4.57
CA ASP A 13 4.81 7.76 -4.46
C ASP A 13 5.66 8.10 -5.70
N SER A 14 5.80 9.42 -5.90
CA SER A 14 6.48 10.10 -7.01
C SER A 14 7.93 10.51 -6.70
N THR A 15 8.49 10.10 -5.55
CA THR A 15 9.81 10.56 -5.08
C THR A 15 10.99 9.78 -5.67
N THR A 16 10.75 8.59 -6.19
CA THR A 16 11.66 7.92 -7.13
C THR A 16 11.17 8.21 -8.54
N ALA A 17 12.08 8.49 -9.49
CA ALA A 17 11.78 8.90 -10.87
C ALA A 17 10.92 7.91 -11.72
N GLN A 18 10.35 6.89 -11.10
CA GLN A 18 9.32 6.02 -11.63
C GLN A 18 8.19 5.93 -10.61
N ALA A 19 7.11 6.68 -10.82
CA ALA A 19 5.83 6.38 -10.19
C ALA A 19 5.40 5.00 -10.71
N LYS A 20 5.72 3.93 -9.98
CA LYS A 20 5.32 2.56 -10.35
C LYS A 20 3.90 2.35 -9.87
N LEU A 21 3.00 2.14 -10.83
CA LEU A 21 1.68 1.54 -10.58
C LEU A 21 1.90 0.21 -9.86
N ARG A 22 1.43 0.09 -8.62
CA ARG A 22 1.61 -1.09 -7.78
C ARG A 22 0.26 -1.59 -7.28
N ASN A 23 0.15 -2.91 -7.19
CA ASN A 23 -0.97 -3.53 -6.52
C ASN A 23 -0.81 -3.30 -5.00
N VAL A 24 -1.78 -2.60 -4.39
CA VAL A 24 -1.74 -2.22 -2.98
C VAL A 24 -2.18 -3.34 -2.04
N VAL A 25 -2.80 -4.40 -2.55
CA VAL A 25 -3.31 -5.53 -1.76
C VAL A 25 -2.35 -6.71 -1.79
N PHE A 26 -1.83 -7.09 -2.96
CA PHE A 26 -0.87 -8.18 -3.09
C PHE A 26 0.30 -7.78 -3.98
N GLY A 27 1.52 -7.98 -3.50
CA GLY A 27 2.72 -7.72 -4.29
C GLY A 27 3.99 -8.13 -3.59
N GLN A 28 5.12 -7.85 -4.22
CA GLN A 28 6.42 -7.96 -3.58
C GLN A 28 6.64 -6.76 -2.65
N SER A 29 7.24 -7.03 -1.50
CA SER A 29 7.70 -5.99 -0.59
C SER A 29 9.09 -5.51 -1.03
N ASP A 30 9.38 -4.23 -0.85
CA ASP A 30 10.68 -3.64 -1.18
C ASP A 30 11.79 -4.16 -0.24
N THR A 31 11.42 -4.64 0.95
CA THR A 31 12.34 -5.26 1.91
C THR A 31 12.49 -6.78 1.71
N ASN A 32 11.53 -7.43 1.04
CA ASN A 32 11.58 -8.85 0.73
C ASN A 32 10.94 -9.15 -0.63
N HIS A 33 11.80 -9.21 -1.65
CA HIS A 33 11.41 -9.41 -3.06
C HIS A 33 11.07 -10.87 -3.40
N GLU A 34 11.38 -11.83 -2.52
CA GLU A 34 11.26 -13.26 -2.81
C GLU A 34 9.84 -13.81 -2.60
N ARG A 35 8.97 -13.06 -1.90
CA ARG A 35 7.65 -13.55 -1.53
C ARG A 35 6.56 -12.52 -1.82
N MET A 36 5.45 -13.02 -2.39
CA MET A 36 4.19 -12.29 -2.46
C MET A 36 3.67 -12.08 -1.04
N VAL A 37 3.30 -10.85 -0.70
CA VAL A 37 2.79 -10.47 0.62
C VAL A 37 1.51 -9.65 0.47
N ALA A 38 0.66 -9.70 1.48
CA ALA A 38 -0.47 -8.79 1.59
C ALA A 38 0.01 -7.40 2.03
N PHE A 39 -0.54 -6.35 1.44
CA PHE A 39 -0.25 -4.94 1.74
C PHE A 39 1.26 -4.64 1.80
N PRO A 40 2.02 -4.87 0.72
CA PRO A 40 3.48 -4.82 0.74
C PRO A 40 4.03 -3.49 1.28
N VAL A 41 3.48 -2.37 0.82
CA VAL A 41 3.95 -1.04 1.22
C VAL A 41 3.64 -0.73 2.69
N VAL A 42 2.48 -1.17 3.20
CA VAL A 42 2.14 -1.01 4.63
C VAL A 42 3.14 -1.78 5.48
N ARG A 43 3.48 -3.01 5.08
CA ARG A 43 4.49 -3.82 5.75
C ARG A 43 5.86 -3.13 5.73
N ASP A 44 6.30 -2.63 4.58
CA ASP A 44 7.60 -1.96 4.45
C ASP A 44 7.68 -0.70 5.31
N LYS A 45 6.62 0.13 5.32
CA LYS A 45 6.54 1.34 6.15
C LYS A 45 6.46 1.01 7.64
N LEU A 46 5.80 -0.09 8.03
CA LEU A 46 5.75 -0.55 9.41
C LEU A 46 7.13 -1.03 9.89
N GLU A 47 7.86 -1.79 9.07
CA GLU A 47 9.22 -2.20 9.38
C GLU A 47 10.18 -1.01 9.44
N HIS A 48 10.02 -0.03 8.55
CA HIS A 48 10.77 1.23 8.64
C HIS A 48 10.49 1.98 9.95
N LEU A 49 9.22 2.08 10.36
CA LEU A 49 8.85 2.70 11.64
C LEU A 49 9.40 1.93 12.86
N ARG A 50 9.45 0.60 12.81
CA ARG A 50 10.02 -0.25 13.87
C ARG A 50 11.53 -0.07 13.99
N THR A 51 12.23 0.01 12.85
CA THR A 51 13.70 0.15 12.80
C THR A 51 14.17 1.58 13.07
N ALA A 52 13.31 2.59 12.89
CA ALA A 52 13.56 4.00 13.21
C ALA A 52 13.74 4.31 14.73
N THR A 53 14.03 3.31 15.55
CA THR A 53 14.08 3.39 17.02
C THR A 53 15.24 4.23 17.57
N MET A 54 16.14 4.82 16.76
CA MET A 54 17.30 5.56 17.27
C MET A 54 17.56 6.97 16.69
N SER A 55 16.74 7.49 15.77
CA SER A 55 16.93 8.85 15.25
C SER A 55 15.66 9.70 15.45
N ILE A 56 15.87 10.84 16.14
CA ILE A 56 15.08 12.08 16.11
C ILE A 56 13.55 11.92 16.12
N GLN A 57 12.91 12.34 17.21
CA GLN A 57 11.46 12.27 17.46
C GLN A 57 10.57 12.79 16.30
N MET A 58 11.05 13.75 15.50
CA MET A 58 10.38 14.24 14.28
C MET A 58 10.32 13.21 13.14
N GLU A 59 11.38 12.42 12.92
CA GLU A 59 11.42 11.40 11.87
C GLU A 59 10.41 10.29 12.15
N LYS A 60 10.27 9.90 13.43
CA LYS A 60 9.28 8.93 13.86
C LYS A 60 7.84 9.40 13.62
N ALA A 61 7.55 10.67 13.88
CA ALA A 61 6.23 11.24 13.61
C ALA A 61 5.90 11.24 12.11
N LYS A 62 6.87 11.61 11.27
CA LYS A 62 6.72 11.57 9.80
C LYS A 62 6.51 10.15 9.29
N ALA A 63 7.32 9.18 9.75
CA ALA A 63 7.18 7.78 9.37
C ALA A 63 5.83 7.18 9.80
N ALA A 64 5.32 7.55 10.98
CA ALA A 64 4.01 7.13 11.45
C ALA A 64 2.87 7.71 10.59
N GLU A 65 2.99 8.97 10.16
CA GLU A 65 2.01 9.58 9.26
C GLU A 65 2.05 8.95 7.86
N GLU A 66 3.25 8.65 7.34
CA GLU A 66 3.38 7.91 6.07
C GLU A 66 2.76 6.51 6.15
N LEU A 67 2.97 5.79 7.27
CA LEU A 67 2.33 4.49 7.49
C LEU A 67 0.80 4.61 7.49
N ARG A 68 0.27 5.61 8.22
CA ARG A 68 -1.17 5.89 8.28
C ARG A 68 -1.75 6.17 6.88
N ARG A 69 -1.05 6.97 6.07
CA ARG A 69 -1.45 7.27 4.68
C ARG A 69 -1.62 5.98 3.87
N HIS A 70 -0.66 5.06 3.94
CA HIS A 70 -0.69 3.82 3.18
C HIS A 70 -1.76 2.83 3.67
N ILE A 71 -2.07 2.81 4.97
CA ILE A 71 -3.21 2.06 5.50
C ILE A 71 -4.53 2.59 4.92
N SER A 72 -4.71 3.91 4.91
CA SER A 72 -5.91 4.53 4.32
C SER A 72 -6.06 4.23 2.83
N LEU A 73 -4.96 4.26 2.07
CA LEU A 73 -4.96 3.93 0.64
C LEU A 73 -5.34 2.46 0.38
N ALA A 74 -4.80 1.54 1.18
CA ALA A 74 -5.14 0.12 1.10
C ALA A 74 -6.61 -0.12 1.44
N ALA A 75 -7.12 0.51 2.50
CA ALA A 75 -8.54 0.43 2.87
C ALA A 75 -9.46 0.99 1.77
N TYR A 76 -9.07 2.11 1.16
CA TYR A 76 -9.79 2.71 0.06
C TYR A 76 -9.86 1.78 -1.17
N ALA A 77 -8.76 1.12 -1.52
CA ALA A 77 -8.74 0.16 -2.63
C ALA A 77 -9.65 -1.06 -2.37
N LEU A 78 -9.68 -1.57 -1.13
CA LEU A 78 -10.62 -2.64 -0.75
C LEU A 78 -12.08 -2.20 -0.86
N LEU A 79 -12.39 -0.98 -0.42
CA LEU A 79 -13.73 -0.41 -0.56
C LEU A 79 -14.13 -0.28 -2.03
N GLN A 80 -13.25 0.28 -2.87
CA GLN A 80 -13.49 0.39 -4.31
C GLN A 80 -13.71 -0.97 -4.98
N ALA A 81 -12.94 -1.98 -4.61
CA ALA A 81 -13.13 -3.33 -5.13
C ALA A 81 -14.47 -3.92 -4.68
N THR A 82 -14.87 -3.70 -3.43
CA THR A 82 -16.16 -4.17 -2.91
C THR A 82 -17.32 -3.51 -3.66
N LEU A 83 -17.27 -2.19 -3.82
CA LEU A 83 -18.25 -1.45 -4.61
C LEU A 83 -18.31 -1.96 -6.05
N PHE A 84 -17.16 -2.27 -6.64
CA PHE A 84 -17.11 -2.82 -7.99
C PHE A 84 -17.81 -4.19 -8.07
N VAL A 85 -17.62 -5.08 -7.08
CA VAL A 85 -18.34 -6.37 -7.01
C VAL A 85 -19.86 -6.15 -6.90
N GLU A 86 -20.29 -5.21 -6.05
CA GLU A 86 -21.70 -4.89 -5.85
C GLU A 86 -22.35 -4.29 -7.11
N THR A 87 -21.63 -3.44 -7.86
CA THR A 87 -22.18 -2.76 -9.05
C THR A 87 -22.13 -3.60 -10.32
N ASP A 88 -21.11 -4.44 -10.52
CA ASP A 88 -20.97 -5.29 -11.72
C ASP A 88 -21.81 -6.58 -11.65
N GLY A 89 -22.63 -6.77 -10.59
CA GLY A 89 -23.61 -7.86 -10.50
C GLY A 89 -23.00 -9.25 -10.34
N LEU A 90 -21.90 -9.37 -9.59
CA LEU A 90 -21.26 -10.65 -9.26
C LEU A 90 -21.93 -11.38 -8.08
N VAL A 91 -23.18 -11.03 -7.74
CA VAL A 91 -24.02 -11.69 -6.74
C VAL A 91 -25.34 -12.09 -7.37
#